data_AF-A0A7M3MZA4-F1
#
_entry.id   AF-A0A7M3MZA4-F1
#
_cell.length_a   1.000
_cell.length_b   1.000
_cell.length_c   1.000
_cell.angle_alpha   90.00
_cell.angle_beta   90.00
_cell.angle_gamma   90.00
#
_symmetry.space_group_name_H-M   'P 1'
#
loop_
_entity.id
_entity.type
_entity.pdbx_description
1 polymer ?
#
loop_
_entity_poly.entity_id
_entity_poly.type
_entity_poly.pdbx_seq_one_letter_code
_entity_poly.pdbx_strand_id
1 'polypeptide(L)'
;MKPISVLKSSIFCTFFAFFLAGNTTGLIAQEWSSDDVADFVIYVERTETQIVMECARGCLWSRVSFPAYKYKPIAINQWGMKEWDDDAEEQGFTVEKPEGKIEADKILIEKIEEVEEFLFKLTPKPMGISLEGEKGTQWTGTEFSLGLHDRWKIDNRGVGLQ
;
A
#
# COMPACT_ATOMS: atom_id res chain seq x y z
N MET A 1 50.45 -21.31 66.24
CA MET A 1 51.02 -20.69 65.02
C MET A 1 49.95 -20.72 63.92
N LYS A 2 49.76 -19.60 63.22
CA LYS A 2 48.66 -19.32 62.27
C LYS A 2 48.73 -20.19 61.00
N PRO A 3 47.60 -20.60 60.39
CA PRO A 3 47.57 -20.83 58.95
C PRO A 3 47.40 -19.49 58.22
N ILE A 4 48.27 -19.25 57.24
CA ILE A 4 48.19 -18.14 56.31
C ILE A 4 47.12 -18.51 55.27
N SER A 5 46.08 -17.68 55.18
CA SER A 5 45.01 -17.78 54.19
C SER A 5 45.54 -17.48 52.79
N VAL A 6 45.25 -18.38 51.85
CA VAL A 6 45.50 -18.18 50.42
C VAL A 6 44.31 -17.39 49.86
N LEU A 7 44.48 -16.07 49.72
CA LEU A 7 43.56 -15.20 48.99
C LEU A 7 43.89 -15.29 47.49
N LYS A 8 43.27 -16.23 46.76
CA LYS A 8 43.25 -16.25 45.29
C LYS A 8 42.01 -15.45 44.85
N SER A 9 42.23 -14.21 44.40
CA SER A 9 42.40 -13.86 42.98
C SER A 9 41.06 -13.81 42.24
N SER A 10 40.53 -12.59 42.20
CA SER A 10 39.91 -11.93 41.04
C SER A 10 39.09 -12.82 40.09
N ILE A 11 37.77 -12.87 40.31
CA ILE A 11 36.81 -13.22 39.27
C ILE A 11 35.80 -12.08 39.15
N PHE A 12 36.15 -11.18 38.26
CA PHE A 12 35.35 -10.13 37.65
C PHE A 12 34.13 -10.78 36.96
N CYS A 13 33.00 -10.87 37.67
CA CYS A 13 31.81 -11.60 37.21
C CYS A 13 30.55 -10.72 37.19
N THR A 14 30.66 -9.44 36.80
CA THR A 14 29.51 -8.53 36.84
C THR A 14 29.47 -7.52 35.69
N PHE A 15 29.76 -7.91 34.44
CA PHE A 15 29.61 -6.98 33.30
C PHE A 15 29.14 -7.59 31.97
N PHE A 16 28.42 -8.71 31.97
CA PHE A 16 27.87 -9.24 30.71
C PHE A 16 26.46 -9.81 30.89
N ALA A 17 25.51 -8.97 31.30
CA ALA A 17 24.10 -9.32 31.35
C ALA A 17 23.18 -8.13 31.05
N PHE A 18 23.57 -7.24 30.13
CA PHE A 18 22.73 -6.12 29.72
C PHE A 18 22.97 -5.77 28.24
N PHE A 19 22.74 -6.70 27.33
CA PHE A 19 22.52 -6.38 25.91
C PHE A 19 21.64 -7.44 25.24
N LEU A 20 20.50 -7.72 25.88
CA LEU A 20 19.35 -8.36 25.23
C LEU A 20 18.12 -7.45 25.42
N ALA A 21 18.29 -6.15 25.19
CA ALA A 21 17.15 -5.33 24.80
C ALA A 21 16.96 -5.59 23.30
N GLY A 22 16.08 -6.55 23.00
CA GLY A 22 15.64 -6.80 21.64
C GLY A 22 15.07 -5.52 21.05
N ASN A 23 15.54 -5.16 19.85
CA ASN A 23 14.77 -4.28 19.00
C ASN A 23 13.53 -5.06 18.58
N THR A 24 12.46 -5.00 19.36
CA THR A 24 11.14 -5.24 18.81
C THR A 24 10.90 -4.08 17.86
N THR A 25 11.17 -4.26 16.57
CA THR A 25 10.52 -3.42 15.57
C THR A 25 9.03 -3.50 15.86
N GLY A 26 8.45 -2.37 16.24
CA GLY A 26 7.03 -2.28 16.52
C GLY A 26 6.28 -2.74 15.29
N LEU A 27 5.61 -3.90 15.38
CA LEU A 27 4.47 -4.16 14.52
C LEU A 27 3.41 -3.16 14.95
N ILE A 28 3.35 -2.02 14.27
CA ILE A 28 2.21 -1.13 14.37
C ILE A 28 1.07 -1.89 13.70
N ALA A 29 0.29 -2.63 14.50
CA ALA A 29 -1.02 -3.05 14.08
C ALA A 29 -1.85 -1.76 13.95
N GLN A 30 -2.12 -1.33 12.72
CA GLN A 30 -3.08 -0.26 12.50
C GLN A 30 -4.45 -0.77 12.97
N GLU A 31 -5.12 0.03 13.80
CA GLU A 31 -6.48 -0.24 14.26
C GLU A 31 -7.42 0.32 13.20
N TRP A 32 -7.89 -0.55 12.30
CA TRP A 32 -8.96 -0.21 11.36
C TRP A 32 -10.30 -0.59 11.98
N SER A 33 -11.28 0.32 11.97
CA SER A 33 -12.66 -0.08 12.21
C SER A 33 -13.20 -0.78 10.97
N SER A 34 -14.23 -1.64 11.14
CA SER A 34 -14.88 -2.31 10.00
C SER A 34 -15.41 -1.33 8.95
N ASP A 35 -15.65 -0.09 9.35
CA ASP A 35 -16.26 0.96 8.54
C ASP A 35 -15.21 1.74 7.72
N ASP A 36 -13.91 1.51 7.95
CA ASP A 36 -12.80 2.19 7.26
C ASP A 36 -12.22 1.39 6.08
N VAL A 37 -12.76 0.19 5.80
CA VAL A 37 -12.24 -0.70 4.75
C VAL A 37 -13.10 -0.57 3.51
N ALA A 38 -12.51 -0.10 2.40
CA ALA A 38 -13.23 0.08 1.15
C ALA A 38 -13.48 -1.23 0.39
N ASP A 39 -14.58 -1.34 -0.34
CA ASP A 39 -14.92 -2.44 -1.23
C ASP A 39 -14.60 -2.10 -2.69
N PHE A 40 -13.36 -2.36 -3.08
CA PHE A 40 -12.91 -2.21 -4.45
C PHE A 40 -12.31 -3.51 -4.99
N VAL A 41 -12.40 -3.68 -6.31
CA VAL A 41 -11.72 -4.74 -7.04
C VAL A 41 -11.12 -4.17 -8.31
N ILE A 42 -9.80 -4.24 -8.41
CA ILE A 42 -9.04 -3.76 -9.55
C ILE A 42 -8.21 -4.91 -10.11
N TYR A 43 -8.23 -5.10 -11.42
CA TYR A 43 -7.31 -6.00 -12.11
C TYR A 43 -6.15 -5.20 -12.68
N VAL A 44 -4.94 -5.69 -12.50
CA VAL A 44 -3.72 -5.12 -13.07
C VAL A 44 -3.08 -6.12 -14.03
N GLU A 45 -2.69 -5.64 -15.20
CA GLU A 45 -1.99 -6.42 -16.23
C GLU A 45 -0.76 -5.64 -16.70
N ARG A 46 0.35 -6.34 -16.93
CA ARG A 46 1.53 -5.76 -17.58
C ARG A 46 1.60 -6.19 -19.04
N THR A 47 1.69 -5.21 -19.94
CA THR A 47 2.03 -5.41 -21.35
C THR A 47 3.49 -5.08 -21.60
N GLU A 48 3.94 -5.16 -22.85
CA GLU A 48 5.32 -4.82 -23.23
C GLU A 48 5.68 -3.37 -22.93
N THR A 49 4.69 -2.47 -22.99
CA THR A 49 4.91 -1.02 -22.92
C THR A 49 4.13 -0.33 -21.80
N GLN A 50 3.10 -0.97 -21.27
CA GLN A 50 2.15 -0.36 -20.34
C GLN A 50 1.82 -1.27 -19.18
N ILE A 51 1.41 -0.66 -18.08
CA ILE A 51 0.60 -1.31 -17.06
C ILE A 51 -0.84 -0.85 -17.30
N VAL A 52 -1.75 -1.81 -17.38
CA VAL A 52 -3.18 -1.59 -17.61
C VAL A 52 -3.90 -1.97 -16.33
N MET A 53 -4.82 -1.12 -15.91
CA MET A 53 -5.68 -1.38 -14.75
C MET A 53 -7.14 -1.29 -15.16
N GLU A 54 -7.94 -2.24 -14.70
CA GLU A 54 -9.38 -2.33 -14.95
C GLU A 54 -10.08 -2.39 -13.60
N CYS A 55 -10.97 -1.44 -13.33
CA CYS A 55 -11.74 -1.44 -12.11
C CYS A 55 -13.07 -2.15 -12.34
N ALA A 56 -13.28 -3.25 -11.62
CA ALA A 56 -14.52 -4.00 -11.66
C ALA A 56 -15.54 -3.51 -10.63
N ARG A 57 -15.09 -2.89 -9.54
CA ARG A 57 -15.93 -2.33 -8.47
C ARG A 57 -15.16 -1.31 -7.65
N GLY A 58 -15.88 -0.32 -7.10
CA GLY A 58 -15.32 0.68 -6.19
C GLY A 58 -14.73 1.90 -6.88
N CYS A 59 -14.73 1.99 -8.22
CA CYS A 59 -14.22 3.16 -8.95
C CYS A 59 -15.25 3.74 -9.91
N LEU A 60 -15.10 5.04 -10.19
CA LEU A 60 -15.83 5.77 -11.24
C LEU A 60 -15.22 5.60 -12.62
N TRP A 61 -13.98 5.10 -12.69
CA TRP A 61 -13.30 4.74 -13.92
C TRP A 61 -13.40 3.23 -14.15
N SER A 62 -13.47 2.81 -15.41
CA SER A 62 -13.49 1.39 -15.79
C SER A 62 -12.13 0.86 -16.18
N ARG A 63 -11.29 1.68 -16.84
CA ARG A 63 -9.97 1.28 -17.30
C ARG A 63 -9.02 2.47 -17.39
N VAL A 64 -7.79 2.28 -16.92
CA VAL A 64 -6.69 3.24 -17.06
C VAL A 64 -5.41 2.51 -17.50
N SER A 65 -4.47 3.23 -18.10
CA SER A 65 -3.19 2.66 -18.52
C SER A 65 -2.07 3.68 -18.42
N PHE A 66 -0.88 3.25 -18.03
CA PHE A 66 0.29 4.10 -17.93
C PHE A 66 1.57 3.39 -18.41
N PRO A 67 2.61 4.14 -18.83
CA PRO A 67 3.80 3.52 -19.37
C PRO A 67 4.56 2.72 -18.30
N ALA A 68 4.88 1.46 -18.58
CA ALA A 68 5.56 0.55 -17.64
C ALA A 68 7.02 0.96 -17.36
N TYR A 69 7.63 1.73 -18.27
CA TYR A 69 9.01 2.19 -18.16
C TYR A 69 9.16 3.49 -17.35
N LYS A 70 8.05 4.16 -16.99
CA LYS A 70 8.10 5.27 -16.05
C LYS A 70 8.06 4.68 -14.65
N TYR A 71 9.25 4.45 -14.07
CA TYR A 71 9.45 3.96 -12.69
C TYR A 71 9.04 4.98 -11.61
N LYS A 72 8.09 5.86 -11.92
CA LYS A 72 7.57 6.87 -10.99
C LYS A 72 6.37 6.27 -10.25
N PRO A 73 6.25 6.51 -8.94
CA PRO A 73 5.06 6.09 -8.21
C PRO A 73 3.81 6.87 -8.68
N ILE A 74 2.66 6.22 -8.58
CA ILE A 74 1.36 6.74 -9.00
C ILE A 74 0.38 6.51 -7.86
N ALA A 75 -0.31 7.55 -7.42
CA ALA A 75 -1.45 7.44 -6.52
C ALA A 75 -2.69 6.98 -7.28
N ILE A 76 -3.44 6.04 -6.73
CA ILE A 76 -4.64 5.44 -7.32
C ILE A 76 -5.77 5.45 -6.29
N ASN A 77 -6.95 5.89 -6.73
CA ASN A 77 -8.17 5.89 -5.92
C ASN A 77 -9.45 5.69 -6.76
N GLN A 78 -10.62 5.88 -6.15
CA GLN A 78 -11.92 5.67 -6.79
C GLN A 78 -12.21 6.64 -7.94
N TRP A 79 -11.61 7.83 -7.95
CA TRP A 79 -11.82 8.83 -9.00
C TRP A 79 -10.81 8.71 -10.14
N GLY A 80 -9.62 8.14 -9.90
CA GLY A 80 -8.63 7.94 -10.96
C GLY A 80 -7.22 7.71 -10.45
N MET A 81 -6.26 8.29 -11.18
CA MET A 81 -4.83 8.18 -10.89
C MET A 81 -4.11 9.52 -11.08
N LYS A 82 -3.08 9.78 -10.28
CA LYS A 82 -2.19 10.95 -10.37
C LYS A 82 -0.75 10.51 -10.13
N GLU A 83 0.21 11.15 -10.78
CA GLU A 83 1.63 10.98 -10.42
C GLU A 83 1.80 11.29 -8.93
N TRP A 84 2.49 10.41 -8.20
CA TRP A 84 2.78 10.64 -6.79
C TRP A 84 3.86 11.71 -6.69
N ASP A 85 3.55 12.80 -6.00
CA ASP A 85 4.51 13.80 -5.56
C ASP A 85 4.57 13.72 -4.03
N ASP A 86 5.71 14.02 -3.41
CA ASP A 86 5.85 13.89 -1.95
C ASP A 86 4.95 14.90 -1.20
N ASP A 87 4.44 15.92 -1.91
CA ASP A 87 3.43 16.88 -1.44
C ASP A 87 1.96 16.44 -1.72
N ALA A 88 1.75 15.22 -2.23
CA ALA A 88 0.41 14.69 -2.54
C ALA A 88 -0.48 14.51 -1.30
N GLU A 89 0.11 14.53 -0.11
CA GLU A 89 -0.58 14.51 1.18
C GLU A 89 -1.18 15.90 1.53
N GLU A 90 -0.52 16.99 1.13
CA GLU A 90 -0.92 18.36 1.47
C GLU A 90 -1.88 18.97 0.43
N GLN A 91 -1.76 18.57 -0.84
CA GLN A 91 -2.73 18.88 -1.88
C GLN A 91 -3.65 17.70 -2.07
N GLY A 92 -4.68 17.61 -1.21
CA GLY A 92 -5.68 16.55 -1.21
C GLY A 92 -5.92 16.01 -2.62
N PHE A 93 -5.72 14.70 -2.80
CA PHE A 93 -5.89 14.04 -4.09
C PHE A 93 -7.31 14.31 -4.59
N THR A 94 -7.45 15.31 -5.45
CA THR A 94 -8.65 15.59 -6.22
C THR A 94 -8.31 15.33 -7.67
N VAL A 95 -8.58 14.12 -8.14
CA VAL A 95 -9.24 14.07 -9.45
C VAL A 95 -10.59 14.69 -9.13
N GLU A 96 -10.77 15.99 -9.44
CA GLU A 96 -11.99 16.71 -9.10
C GLU A 96 -13.17 15.81 -9.46
N LYS A 97 -14.03 15.52 -8.47
CA LYS A 97 -15.37 14.98 -8.73
C LYS A 97 -15.88 15.85 -9.88
N PRO A 98 -16.18 15.30 -11.06
CA PRO A 98 -16.39 16.13 -12.25
C PRO A 98 -17.47 17.17 -11.95
N GLU A 99 -17.06 18.42 -11.71
CA GLU A 99 -17.97 19.54 -11.45
C GLU A 99 -18.43 20.07 -12.80
N GLY A 100 -19.27 19.26 -13.42
CA GLY A 100 -19.98 19.60 -14.63
C GLY A 100 -21.37 19.02 -14.49
N LYS A 101 -22.35 19.71 -15.07
CA LYS A 101 -23.67 19.13 -15.30
C LYS A 101 -23.46 17.94 -16.23
N ILE A 102 -23.19 16.78 -15.67
CA ILE A 102 -23.10 15.55 -16.44
C ILE A 102 -24.51 15.36 -16.97
N GLU A 103 -24.70 15.51 -18.27
CA GLU A 103 -25.82 14.92 -18.98
C GLU A 103 -25.57 13.40 -19.04
N ALA A 104 -25.29 12.80 -17.88
CA ALA A 104 -25.33 11.39 -17.67
C ALA A 104 -26.77 11.08 -17.31
N ASP A 105 -27.30 10.06 -17.96
CA ASP A 105 -28.55 9.43 -17.59
C ASP A 105 -28.70 9.43 -16.07
N LYS A 106 -29.82 9.99 -15.62
CA LYS A 106 -30.23 10.35 -14.26
C LYS A 106 -30.06 9.24 -13.17
N ILE A 107 -29.52 8.09 -13.55
CA ILE A 107 -29.25 6.88 -12.80
C ILE A 107 -27.83 6.87 -12.20
N LEU A 108 -26.87 7.67 -12.70
CA LEU A 108 -25.46 7.62 -12.28
C LEU A 108 -25.08 8.48 -11.06
N ILE A 109 -25.91 9.45 -10.64
CA ILE A 109 -25.52 10.46 -9.64
C ILE A 109 -25.87 10.07 -8.20
N GLU A 110 -26.96 9.34 -7.96
CA GLU A 110 -27.31 8.88 -6.59
C GLU A 110 -26.33 7.82 -6.04
N LYS A 111 -25.59 7.13 -6.92
CA LYS A 111 -24.64 6.09 -6.52
C LYS A 111 -23.26 6.62 -6.10
N ILE A 112 -23.03 7.93 -6.19
CA ILE A 112 -21.72 8.56 -5.95
C ILE A 112 -21.43 8.74 -4.46
N GLU A 113 -22.45 8.83 -3.60
CA GLU A 113 -22.27 8.99 -2.14
C GLU A 113 -21.92 7.68 -1.41
N GLU A 114 -22.01 6.53 -2.08
CA GLU A 114 -21.71 5.21 -1.49
C GLU A 114 -20.33 4.66 -1.90
N VAL A 115 -19.51 5.45 -2.63
CA VAL A 115 -18.19 4.97 -3.04
C VAL A 115 -17.21 5.13 -1.88
N GLU A 116 -16.94 4.01 -1.20
CA GLU A 116 -15.98 3.95 -0.11
C GLU A 116 -14.59 4.42 -0.57
N GLU A 117 -13.96 5.24 0.26
CA GLU A 117 -12.71 5.89 -0.11
C GLU A 117 -11.52 4.95 0.08
N PHE A 118 -10.73 4.78 -0.99
CA PHE A 118 -9.44 4.10 -0.92
C PHE A 118 -8.34 4.95 -1.53
N LEU A 119 -7.11 4.75 -1.09
CA LEU A 119 -5.93 5.36 -1.67
C LEU A 119 -4.77 4.38 -1.51
N PHE A 120 -4.10 4.09 -2.62
CA PHE A 120 -2.84 3.38 -2.60
C PHE A 120 -1.88 3.90 -3.66
N LYS A 121 -0.60 3.74 -3.39
CA LYS A 121 0.50 4.06 -4.30
C LYS A 121 0.91 2.80 -5.06
N LEU A 122 1.08 2.91 -6.37
CA LEU A 122 1.64 1.87 -7.23
C LEU A 122 2.98 2.38 -7.78
N THR A 123 4.03 1.60 -7.56
CA THR A 123 5.38 1.88 -8.09
C THR A 123 5.79 0.79 -9.06
N PRO A 124 5.93 1.09 -10.37
CA PRO A 124 6.49 0.15 -11.33
C PRO A 124 7.93 -0.22 -10.98
N LYS A 125 8.27 -1.50 -11.10
CA LYS A 125 9.63 -2.03 -10.92
C LYS A 125 10.04 -2.79 -12.20
N PRO A 126 11.35 -3.05 -12.43
CA PRO A 126 11.79 -3.78 -13.62
C PRO A 126 11.07 -5.13 -13.85
N MET A 127 10.81 -5.88 -12.77
CA MET A 127 10.21 -7.23 -12.83
C MET A 127 8.80 -7.32 -12.23
N GLY A 128 8.17 -6.20 -11.87
CA GLY A 128 6.87 -6.24 -11.20
C GLY A 128 6.37 -4.88 -10.75
N ILE A 129 5.58 -4.89 -9.68
CA ILE A 129 5.02 -3.68 -9.09
C ILE A 129 5.10 -3.76 -7.55
N SER A 130 5.20 -2.59 -6.93
CA SER A 130 5.10 -2.40 -5.48
C SER A 130 3.85 -1.59 -5.19
N LEU A 131 3.06 -2.02 -4.23
CA LEU A 131 1.87 -1.31 -3.76
C LEU A 131 2.08 -0.88 -2.31
N GLU A 132 1.68 0.33 -1.97
CA GLU A 132 1.65 0.85 -0.60
C GLU A 132 0.26 1.43 -0.32
N GLY A 133 -0.37 0.96 0.75
CA GLY A 133 -1.76 1.27 1.07
C GLY A 133 -1.83 2.41 2.07
N GLU A 134 -2.63 3.43 1.76
CA GLU A 134 -2.77 4.65 2.58
C GLU A 134 -4.16 4.75 3.21
N LYS A 135 -5.21 4.42 2.45
CA LYS A 135 -6.62 4.48 2.89
C LYS A 135 -7.43 3.34 2.29
N GLY A 136 -8.39 2.80 3.05
CA GLY A 136 -9.33 1.80 2.54
C GLY A 136 -8.73 0.41 2.28
N THR A 137 -7.47 0.17 2.66
CA THR A 137 -6.74 -1.09 2.48
C THR A 137 -6.37 -1.70 3.84
N GLN A 138 -6.47 -3.02 3.98
CA GLN A 138 -6.00 -3.76 5.17
C GLN A 138 -4.49 -4.02 5.13
N TRP A 139 -3.85 -3.69 4.01
CA TRP A 139 -2.42 -3.84 3.79
C TRP A 139 -1.77 -2.46 3.73
N THR A 140 -0.55 -2.37 4.28
CA THR A 140 0.28 -1.15 4.27
C THR A 140 1.29 -1.17 3.14
N GLY A 141 1.75 -2.35 2.72
CA GLY A 141 2.60 -2.51 1.55
C GLY A 141 2.79 -3.95 1.12
N THR A 142 2.94 -4.15 -0.18
CA THR A 142 3.20 -5.46 -0.79
C THR A 142 3.92 -5.31 -2.11
N GLU A 143 4.85 -6.23 -2.41
CA GLU A 143 5.55 -6.26 -3.69
C GLU A 143 5.35 -7.63 -4.34
N PHE A 144 5.11 -7.62 -5.65
CA PHE A 144 4.97 -8.86 -6.39
C PHE A 144 5.49 -8.74 -7.81
N SER A 145 5.92 -9.89 -8.36
CA SER A 145 6.30 -9.99 -9.76
C SER A 145 5.05 -9.94 -10.62
N LEU A 146 5.06 -9.10 -11.64
CA LEU A 146 4.00 -8.99 -12.62
C LEU A 146 4.64 -9.31 -13.98
N GLY A 147 4.50 -10.57 -14.38
CA GLY A 147 5.00 -11.06 -15.66
C GLY A 147 4.28 -10.44 -16.83
N LEU A 148 4.85 -10.61 -18.02
CA LEU A 148 4.24 -10.13 -19.25
C LEU A 148 2.92 -10.88 -19.49
N HIS A 149 1.83 -10.15 -19.67
CA HIS A 149 0.46 -10.65 -19.82
C HIS A 149 -0.12 -11.34 -18.57
N ASP A 150 0.59 -11.29 -17.43
CA ASP A 150 0.00 -11.74 -16.16
C ASP A 150 -1.08 -10.75 -15.73
N ARG A 151 -2.21 -11.28 -15.27
CA ARG A 151 -3.31 -10.50 -14.71
C ARG A 151 -3.47 -10.85 -13.23
N TRP A 152 -3.44 -9.82 -12.40
CA TRP A 152 -3.58 -9.94 -10.96
C TRP A 152 -4.78 -9.14 -10.47
N LYS A 153 -5.48 -9.66 -9.48
CA LYS A 153 -6.54 -8.98 -8.76
C LYS A 153 -5.94 -8.29 -7.54
N ILE A 154 -6.27 -7.01 -7.37
CA ILE A 154 -6.00 -6.18 -6.19
C ILE A 154 -7.36 -5.85 -5.56
N ASP A 155 -7.48 -6.09 -4.25
CA ASP A 155 -8.60 -5.64 -3.44
C ASP A 155 -8.11 -5.13 -2.07
N ASN A 156 -9.04 -4.71 -1.23
CA ASN A 156 -8.77 -4.24 0.12
C ASN A 156 -8.02 -5.23 1.03
N ARG A 157 -8.04 -6.53 0.72
CA ARG A 157 -7.36 -7.57 1.50
C ARG A 157 -5.98 -7.93 0.97
N GLY A 158 -5.66 -7.53 -0.26
CA GLY A 158 -4.33 -7.71 -0.83
C GLY A 158 -4.38 -8.04 -2.33
N VAL A 159 -3.47 -8.92 -2.75
CA VAL A 159 -3.22 -9.23 -4.16
C VAL A 159 -3.27 -10.74 -4.39
N GLY A 160 -3.86 -11.17 -5.50
CA GLY A 160 -3.86 -12.58 -5.91
C GLY A 160 -3.93 -12.76 -7.42
N LEU A 161 -3.40 -13.88 -7.91
CA LEU A 161 -3.51 -14.30 -9.30
C LEU A 161 -4.97 -14.65 -9.65
N GLN A 162 -5.36 -14.36 -10.90
CA GLN A 162 -6.67 -14.72 -11.46
C GLN A 162 -6.54 -15.89 -12.44
#